data_AF-A0A956S965-F1
#
_entry.id   AF-A0A956S965-F1
#
_cell.length_a   1.000
_cell.length_b   1.000
_cell.length_c   1.000
_cell.angle_alpha   90.00
_cell.angle_beta   90.00
_cell.angle_gamma   90.00
#
_symmetry.space_group_name_H-M   'P 1'
#
loop_
_entity.id
_entity.type
_entity.pdbx_description
1 polymer ?
#
loop_
_entity_poly.entity_id
_entity_poly.type
_entity_poly.pdbx_seq_one_letter_code
_entity_poly.pdbx_strand_id
1 'polypeptide(L)'
;MKTPPTAKELRNFGLSLGVVCLIWAGVLTWRGHPEPVKWLLGAAPVLATLGLAWPAALGPLHRVWMPVAHGIAQALTWVLLAVVFYVVFTPYGLISRALGKDPLDRKIDRNRPSYWIRREDGPFDPERLKRQY
;
A
#
# COMPACT_ATOMS: atom_id res chain seq x y z
N MET A 1 9.34 2.55 -25.44
CA MET A 1 9.10 1.17 -25.93
C MET A 1 8.55 0.34 -24.77
N LYS A 2 7.29 -0.13 -24.82
CA LYS A 2 6.77 -1.09 -23.81
C LYS A 2 7.40 -2.44 -24.15
N THR A 3 8.30 -2.92 -23.30
CA THR A 3 8.92 -4.24 -23.44
C THR A 3 7.82 -5.31 -23.51
N PRO A 4 7.93 -6.31 -24.40
CA PRO A 4 7.01 -7.43 -24.39
C PRO A 4 7.12 -8.13 -23.02
N PRO A 5 6.00 -8.51 -22.40
CA PRO A 5 6.00 -9.08 -21.07
C PRO A 5 6.79 -10.39 -21.07
N THR A 6 7.66 -10.56 -20.08
CA THR A 6 8.60 -11.68 -20.02
C THR A 6 7.82 -12.97 -19.70
N ALA A 7 8.20 -14.12 -20.26
CA ALA A 7 7.51 -15.39 -19.97
C ALA A 7 7.39 -15.72 -18.47
N LYS A 8 8.34 -15.25 -17.65
CA LYS A 8 8.32 -15.35 -16.20
C LYS A 8 7.23 -14.50 -15.54
N GLU A 9 6.96 -13.30 -16.06
CA GLU A 9 5.92 -12.40 -15.56
C GLU A 9 4.53 -12.96 -15.87
N LEU A 10 4.33 -13.50 -17.07
CA LEU A 10 3.09 -14.20 -17.44
C LEU A 10 2.82 -15.42 -16.55
N ARG A 11 3.85 -16.20 -16.22
CA ARG A 11 3.72 -17.36 -15.31
C ARG A 11 3.35 -16.95 -13.90
N ASN A 12 3.99 -15.90 -13.36
CA ASN A 12 3.67 -15.38 -12.04
C ASN A 12 2.25 -14.79 -11.98
N PHE A 13 1.79 -14.15 -13.06
CA PHE A 13 0.41 -13.69 -13.19
C PHE A 13 -0.60 -14.85 -13.21
N GLY A 14 -0.32 -15.91 -13.96
CA GLY A 14 -1.15 -17.12 -13.97
C GLY A 14 -1.23 -17.79 -12.60
N LEU A 15 -0.10 -17.87 -11.89
CA LEU A 15 -0.05 -18.43 -10.52
C LEU A 15 -0.82 -17.57 -9.51
N SER A 16 -0.65 -16.24 -9.53
CA SER A 16 -1.38 -15.36 -8.60
C SER A 16 -2.89 -15.41 -8.86
N LEU A 17 -3.30 -15.41 -10.12
CA LEU A 17 -4.71 -15.54 -10.49
C LEU A 17 -5.29 -16.90 -10.05
N GLY A 18 -4.54 -17.99 -10.21
CA GLY A 18 -4.92 -19.32 -9.75
C GLY A 18 -5.12 -19.41 -8.24
N VAL A 19 -4.17 -18.85 -7.46
CA VAL A 19 -4.27 -18.83 -5.98
C VAL A 19 -5.47 -18.00 -5.52
N VAL A 20 -5.68 -16.82 -6.08
CA VAL A 20 -6.83 -15.96 -5.73
C VAL A 20 -8.15 -16.66 -6.04
N CYS A 21 -8.24 -17.35 -7.18
CA CYS A 21 -9.43 -18.09 -7.58
C CYS A 21 -9.71 -19.28 -6.64
N LEU A 22 -8.66 -20.01 -6.20
CA LEU A 22 -8.78 -21.08 -5.21
C LEU A 22 -9.28 -20.59 -3.85
N ILE A 23 -8.76 -19.46 -3.37
CA ILE A 23 -9.22 -18.84 -2.12
C ILE A 23 -10.69 -18.43 -2.22
N TRP A 24 -11.08 -17.78 -3.32
CA TRP A 24 -12.47 -17.39 -3.56
C TRP A 24 -13.43 -18.59 -3.68
N ALA A 25 -12.99 -19.68 -4.32
CA ALA A 25 -13.75 -20.93 -4.38
C ALA A 25 -13.96 -21.53 -2.99
N GLY A 26 -12.93 -21.54 -2.14
CA GLY A 26 -13.02 -22.01 -0.75
C GLY A 26 -13.94 -21.14 0.14
N VAL A 27 -13.96 -19.83 -0.08
CA VAL A 27 -14.86 -18.91 0.64
C VAL A 27 -16.32 -19.08 0.18
N LEU A 28 -16.57 -19.32 -1.11
CA LEU A 28 -17.92 -19.57 -1.62
C LEU A 28 -18.49 -20.92 -1.19
N THR A 29 -17.66 -21.98 -1.12
CA THR A 29 -18.11 -23.29 -0.60
C THR A 29 -18.50 -23.19 0.87
N TRP A 30 -17.81 -22.34 1.65
CA TRP A 30 -18.15 -22.11 3.05
C TRP A 30 -19.43 -21.28 3.25
N ARG A 31 -19.86 -20.49 2.24
CA ARG A 31 -21.10 -19.69 2.27
C ARG A 31 -22.35 -20.40 1.76
N GLY A 32 -22.27 -21.66 1.34
CA GLY A 32 -23.45 -22.52 1.15
C GLY A 32 -24.39 -22.15 -0.01
N HIS A 33 -23.92 -21.45 -1.05
CA HIS A 33 -24.72 -21.14 -2.26
C HIS A 33 -24.40 -22.13 -3.41
N PRO A 34 -25.19 -23.20 -3.65
CA PRO A 34 -24.80 -24.32 -4.51
C PRO A 34 -24.86 -24.06 -6.03
N GLU A 35 -25.61 -23.05 -6.49
CA GLU A 35 -25.80 -22.75 -7.92
C GLU A 35 -24.60 -22.05 -8.60
N PRO A 36 -24.04 -20.95 -8.06
CA PRO A 36 -22.86 -20.32 -8.65
C PRO A 36 -21.56 -21.12 -8.42
N VAL A 37 -21.55 -22.03 -7.45
CA VAL A 37 -20.38 -22.85 -7.08
C VAL A 37 -19.98 -23.80 -8.21
N LYS A 38 -20.92 -24.37 -8.97
CA LYS A 38 -20.61 -25.33 -10.05
C LYS A 38 -19.95 -24.68 -11.27
N TRP A 39 -20.44 -23.50 -11.68
CA TRP A 39 -19.84 -22.70 -12.75
C TRP A 39 -18.45 -22.19 -12.36
N LEU A 40 -18.30 -21.76 -11.10
CA LEU A 40 -17.03 -21.25 -10.60
C LEU A 40 -15.99 -22.36 -10.37
N LEU A 41 -16.40 -23.55 -9.90
CA LEU A 41 -15.53 -24.73 -9.78
C LEU A 41 -15.09 -25.31 -11.13
N GLY A 42 -15.88 -25.14 -12.19
CA GLY A 42 -15.51 -25.54 -13.55
C GLY A 42 -14.61 -24.50 -14.23
N ALA A 43 -14.92 -23.21 -14.08
CA ALA A 43 -14.15 -22.13 -14.67
C ALA A 43 -12.77 -21.95 -14.02
N ALA A 44 -12.65 -22.13 -12.71
CA ALA A 44 -11.39 -21.94 -11.97
C ALA A 44 -10.23 -22.84 -12.46
N PRO A 45 -10.38 -24.18 -12.58
CA PRO A 45 -9.33 -25.04 -13.11
C PRO A 45 -9.15 -24.85 -14.62
N VAL A 46 -10.20 -24.52 -15.39
CA VAL A 46 -10.09 -24.25 -16.83
C VAL A 46 -9.28 -22.98 -17.10
N LEU A 47 -9.52 -21.90 -16.36
CA LEU A 47 -8.72 -20.67 -16.43
C LEU A 47 -7.30 -20.87 -15.89
N ALA A 48 -7.12 -21.63 -14.82
CA ALA A 48 -5.80 -21.94 -14.27
C ALA A 48 -4.98 -22.83 -15.21
N THR A 49 -5.61 -23.81 -15.87
CA THR A 49 -4.97 -24.70 -16.86
C THR A 49 -4.76 -23.99 -18.20
N LEU A 50 -5.65 -23.12 -18.67
CA LEU A 50 -5.38 -22.23 -19.81
C LEU A 50 -4.20 -21.30 -19.51
N GLY A 51 -4.09 -20.82 -18.28
CA GLY A 51 -2.99 -19.98 -17.82
C GLY A 51 -1.64 -20.69 -17.74
N LEU A 52 -1.66 -21.99 -17.46
CA LEU A 52 -0.46 -22.84 -17.47
C LEU A 52 -0.10 -23.34 -18.88
N ALA A 53 -1.09 -23.70 -19.69
CA ALA A 53 -0.90 -24.38 -20.98
C ALA A 53 -0.70 -23.41 -22.15
N TRP A 54 -1.28 -22.20 -22.11
CA TRP A 54 -1.20 -21.23 -23.22
C TRP A 54 -0.92 -19.79 -22.76
N PRO A 55 0.28 -19.50 -22.23
CA PRO A 55 0.65 -18.16 -21.77
C PRO A 55 0.53 -17.08 -22.85
N ALA A 56 0.66 -17.44 -24.13
CA ALA A 56 0.54 -16.50 -25.25
C ALA A 56 -0.87 -15.88 -25.41
N ALA A 57 -1.93 -16.59 -25.01
CA ALA A 57 -3.31 -16.05 -25.05
C ALA A 57 -3.55 -15.00 -23.96
N LEU A 58 -2.79 -15.05 -22.86
CA LEU A 58 -2.85 -14.10 -21.75
C LEU A 58 -2.01 -12.84 -21.97
N GLY A 59 -1.16 -12.80 -23.00
CA GLY A 59 -0.39 -11.60 -23.36
C GLY A 59 -1.24 -10.33 -23.55
N PRO A 60 -2.28 -10.33 -24.40
CA PRO A 60 -3.14 -9.16 -24.59
C PRO A 60 -3.98 -8.85 -23.33
N LEU A 61 -4.48 -9.87 -22.62
CA LEU A 61 -5.27 -9.66 -21.39
C LEU A 61 -4.41 -9.04 -20.28
N HIS A 62 -3.20 -9.55 -20.05
CA HIS A 62 -2.24 -9.00 -19.09
C HIS A 62 -1.90 -7.54 -19.42
N ARG A 63 -1.73 -7.21 -20.71
CA ARG A 63 -1.42 -5.85 -21.17
C ARG A 63 -2.56 -4.85 -20.90
N VAL A 64 -3.81 -5.28 -21.00
CA VAL A 64 -5.00 -4.46 -20.70
C VAL A 64 -5.27 -4.42 -19.19
N TRP A 65 -5.07 -5.53 -18.50
CA TRP A 65 -5.37 -5.66 -17.08
C TRP A 65 -4.34 -4.94 -16.18
N MET A 66 -3.05 -4.95 -16.54
CA MET A 66 -2.02 -4.32 -15.71
C MET A 66 -2.21 -2.83 -15.42
N PRO A 67 -2.59 -1.94 -16.37
CA PRO A 67 -2.87 -0.56 -16.02
C PRO A 67 -4.07 -0.42 -15.06
N VAL A 68 -5.07 -1.29 -15.17
CA VAL A 68 -6.22 -1.32 -14.24
C VAL A 68 -5.76 -1.73 -12.85
N ALA A 69 -5.01 -2.83 -12.75
CA ALA A 69 -4.44 -3.30 -11.48
C ALA A 69 -3.54 -2.24 -10.83
N HIS A 70 -2.73 -1.54 -11.64
CA HIS A 70 -1.90 -0.44 -11.16
C HIS A 70 -2.72 0.75 -10.65
N GLY A 71 -3.78 1.14 -11.37
CA GLY A 71 -4.70 2.20 -10.92
C GLY A 71 -5.38 1.87 -9.60
N ILE A 72 -5.81 0.61 -9.43
CA ILE A 72 -6.37 0.12 -8.16
C ILE A 72 -5.33 0.17 -7.04
N ALA A 73 -4.10 -0.29 -7.30
CA ALA A 73 -3.02 -0.27 -6.31
C ALA A 73 -2.64 1.17 -5.89
N GLN A 74 -2.63 2.11 -6.83
CA GLN A 74 -2.39 3.52 -6.54
C GLN A 74 -3.51 4.12 -5.69
N ALA A 75 -4.77 3.85 -6.05
CA ALA A 75 -5.92 4.30 -5.27
C ALA A 75 -5.87 3.71 -3.85
N LEU A 76 -5.56 2.42 -3.72
CA LEU A 76 -5.39 1.77 -2.43
C LEU A 76 -4.29 2.43 -1.59
N THR A 77 -3.16 2.79 -2.21
CA THR A 77 -2.06 3.49 -1.54
C THR A 77 -2.52 4.85 -0.98
N TRP A 78 -3.29 5.62 -1.76
CA TRP A 78 -3.84 6.90 -1.32
C TRP A 78 -4.86 6.73 -0.19
N VAL A 79 -5.73 5.74 -0.29
CA VAL A 79 -6.71 5.41 0.76
C VAL A 79 -6.00 4.98 2.03
N LEU A 80 -5.00 4.10 1.95
CA LEU A 80 -4.21 3.67 3.10
C LEU A 80 -3.53 4.86 3.79
N LEU A 81 -2.91 5.75 3.00
CA LEU A 81 -2.27 6.95 3.53
C LEU A 81 -3.28 7.85 4.25
N ALA A 82 -4.45 8.08 3.64
CA ALA A 82 -5.51 8.86 4.25
C ALA A 82 -6.01 8.23 5.56
N VAL A 83 -6.28 6.93 5.56
CA VAL A 83 -6.72 6.18 6.74
C VAL A 83 -5.68 6.29 7.85
N VAL A 84 -4.40 6.03 7.57
CA VAL A 84 -3.32 6.15 8.56
C VAL A 84 -3.25 7.58 9.11
N PHE A 85 -3.36 8.59 8.27
CA PHE A 85 -3.34 9.99 8.70
C PHE A 85 -4.50 10.33 9.65
N TYR A 86 -5.72 9.93 9.30
CA TYR A 86 -6.90 10.25 10.12
C TYR A 86 -7.05 9.36 11.35
N VAL A 87 -6.60 8.11 11.30
CA VAL A 87 -6.75 7.16 12.42
C VAL A 87 -5.59 7.22 13.39
N VAL A 88 -4.38 7.56 12.93
CA VAL A 88 -3.19 7.58 13.79
C VAL A 88 -2.75 9.01 14.09
N PHE A 89 -2.44 9.79 13.05
CA PHE A 89 -1.82 11.11 13.24
C PHE A 89 -2.81 12.16 13.79
N THR A 90 -4.05 12.13 13.32
CA THR A 90 -5.08 13.09 13.75
C THR A 90 -5.44 12.95 15.23
N PRO A 91 -5.77 11.75 15.77
CA PRO A 91 -6.02 11.61 17.20
C PRO A 91 -4.76 11.84 18.02
N TYR A 92 -3.58 11.44 17.53
CA TYR A 92 -2.32 11.76 18.22
C TYR A 92 -2.12 13.27 18.37
N GLY A 93 -2.35 14.05 17.31
CA GLY A 93 -2.26 15.51 17.34
C GLY A 93 -3.35 16.17 18.20
N LEU A 94 -4.56 15.62 18.21
CA LEU A 94 -5.65 16.05 19.10
C LEU A 94 -5.29 15.81 20.57
N ILE A 95 -4.78 14.62 20.90
CA ILE A 95 -4.35 14.25 22.25
C ILE A 95 -3.17 15.13 22.68
N SER A 96 -2.16 15.33 21.83
CA SER A 96 -1.02 16.19 22.16
C SER A 96 -1.46 17.63 22.43
N ARG A 97 -2.40 18.14 21.61
CA ARG A 97 -2.99 19.48 21.81
C ARG A 97 -3.82 19.57 23.09
N ALA A 98 -4.61 18.54 23.42
CA ALA A 98 -5.41 18.49 24.64
C ALA A 98 -4.53 18.41 25.91
N LEU A 99 -3.41 17.70 25.84
CA LEU A 99 -2.41 17.62 26.92
C LEU A 99 -1.52 18.87 27.02
N GLY A 100 -1.76 19.89 26.19
CA GLY A 100 -0.99 21.14 26.18
C GLY A 100 0.45 21.00 25.69
N LYS A 101 0.82 19.84 25.13
CA LYS A 101 2.14 19.61 24.56
C LYS A 101 2.22 20.31 23.20
N ASP A 102 3.04 21.35 23.13
CA ASP A 102 3.38 22.02 21.88
C ASP A 102 4.84 21.69 21.51
N PRO A 103 5.09 20.52 20.90
CA PRO A 103 6.46 20.08 20.57
C PRO A 103 7.15 20.98 19.53
N LEU A 104 6.39 21.85 18.85
CA LEU A 104 6.89 22.74 17.80
C LEU A 104 6.91 24.21 18.24
N ASP A 105 6.64 24.50 19.53
CA ASP A 105 6.53 25.85 20.12
C ASP A 105 5.79 26.83 19.18
N ARG A 106 4.65 26.38 18.63
CA ARG A 106 3.89 27.08 17.56
C ARG A 106 3.13 28.28 18.11
N LYS A 107 2.98 28.40 19.42
CA LYS A 107 2.33 29.55 20.06
C LYS A 107 3.21 30.79 19.95
N ILE A 108 2.68 31.81 19.27
CA ILE A 108 3.30 33.14 19.18
C ILE A 108 3.09 33.86 20.53
N ASP A 109 4.14 33.89 21.34
CA ASP A 109 4.26 34.70 22.54
C ASP A 109 4.70 36.14 22.19
N ARG A 110 3.76 37.09 22.26
CA ARG A 110 4.02 38.52 21.95
C ARG A 110 4.88 39.23 23.01
N ASN A 111 5.06 38.64 24.19
CA ASN A 111 5.90 39.21 25.24
C ASN A 111 7.34 38.69 25.21
N ARG A 112 7.68 37.73 24.34
CA ARG A 112 9.05 37.28 24.17
C ARG A 112 9.86 38.31 23.36
N PRO A 113 11.05 38.72 23.85
CA PRO A 113 11.92 39.65 23.12
C PRO A 113 12.53 39.04 21.86
N SER A 114 12.65 37.71 21.79
CA SER A 114 13.10 36.97 20.61
C SER A 114 12.72 35.49 20.72
N TYR A 115 12.40 34.86 19.58
CA TYR A 115 12.23 33.40 19.46
C TYR A 115 13.56 32.69 19.20
N TRP A 116 14.66 33.43 19.13
CA TRP A 116 15.97 32.86 18.87
C TRP A 116 16.43 32.00 20.04
N ILE A 117 16.58 30.70 19.80
CA ILE A 117 17.15 29.77 20.77
C ILE A 117 18.66 29.97 20.73
N ARG A 118 19.21 30.69 21.72
CA ARG A 118 20.67 30.80 21.90
C ARG A 118 21.23 29.41 22.20
N ARG A 119 22.11 28.94 21.31
CA ARG A 119 22.92 27.75 21.58
C ARG A 119 24.11 28.17 22.44
N GLU A 120 24.52 27.31 23.36
CA GLU A 120 25.72 27.55 24.15
C GLU A 120 26.96 27.52 23.25
N ASP A 121 27.71 28.62 23.24
CA ASP A 121 28.98 28.76 22.55
C ASP A 121 30.07 28.00 23.33
N GLY A 122 30.08 26.68 23.17
CA GLY A 122 31.16 25.82 23.65
C GLY A 122 32.26 25.63 22.60
N PRO A 123 33.46 25.17 23.00
CA PRO A 123 34.48 24.77 22.04
C PRO A 123 33.92 23.75 21.03
N PHE A 124 34.31 23.89 19.77
CA PHE A 124 33.84 23.05 18.69
C PHE A 124 34.18 21.57 18.94
N ASP A 125 33.15 20.76 19.17
CA ASP A 125 33.26 19.33 19.40
C ASP A 125 32.73 18.54 18.18
N PRO A 126 33.59 17.83 17.44
CA PRO A 126 33.20 16.97 16.33
C PRO A 126 32.23 15.85 16.71
N GLU A 127 32.22 15.38 17.96
CA GLU A 127 31.28 14.36 18.44
C GLU A 127 29.84 14.89 18.47
N ARG A 128 29.65 16.20 18.69
CA ARG A 128 28.33 16.86 18.70
C ARG A 128 27.68 16.88 17.32
N LEU A 129 28.47 16.94 16.24
CA LEU A 129 27.97 16.89 14.86
C LEU A 129 27.34 15.53 14.51
N LYS A 130 27.81 14.45 15.16
CA LYS A 130 27.27 13.10 14.94
C LYS A 130 25.86 12.92 15.50
N ARG A 131 25.42 13.77 16.44
CA ARG A 131 24.10 13.72 17.09
C ARG A 131 23.10 14.74 16.56
N GLN A 132 23.46 15.44 15.48
CA GLN A 132 22.67 16.56 14.96
C GLN A 132 21.62 16.14 13.90
N TYR A 133 21.69 14.89 13.42
CA TYR A 133 20.74 14.27 12.50
C TYR A 133 20.07 13.07 13.16
#